data_AF-A0A9E3E6G8-F1
#
_entry.id   AF-A0A9E3E6G8-F1
#
_cell.length_a   1.000
_cell.length_b   1.000
_cell.length_c   1.000
_cell.angle_alpha   90.00
_cell.angle_beta   90.00
_cell.angle_gamma   90.00
#
_symmetry.space_group_name_H-M   'P 1'
#
loop_
_entity.id
_entity.type
_entity.pdbx_description
1 polymer ?
#
loop_
_entity_poly.entity_id
_entity_poly.type
_entity_poly.pdbx_seq_one_letter_code
_entity_poly.pdbx_strand_id
1 'polypeptide(L)'
;SAPEAYNRLRGFQPWPGAYSSFRGKRFEIHWAQPLDSLANLDPGELLVREGKLLVGCGANTALQLIEVQLEGRRRTSGLDFARGYRLNRGEHLGS
;
A
#
# COMPACT_ATOMS: atom_id res chain seq x y z
N SER A 1 -2.18 6.39 -11.54
CA SER A 1 -2.87 5.08 -11.58
C SER A 1 -1.99 4.00 -10.98
N ALA A 2 -2.52 2.79 -10.74
CA ALA A 2 -1.76 1.66 -10.19
C ALA A 2 -0.59 1.25 -11.09
N PRO A 3 -0.71 1.21 -12.44
CA PRO A 3 0.46 1.00 -13.31
C PRO A 3 1.54 2.06 -13.14
N GLU A 4 1.20 3.35 -13.00
CA GLU A 4 2.17 4.42 -12.77
C GLU A 4 2.84 4.33 -11.40
N ALA A 5 2.08 4.00 -10.36
CA ALA A 5 2.60 3.82 -9.01
C ALA A 5 3.49 2.57 -8.93
N TYR A 6 3.11 1.49 -9.60
CA TYR A 6 3.93 0.28 -9.74
C TYR A 6 5.21 0.55 -10.55
N ASN A 7 5.13 1.33 -11.63
CA ASN A 7 6.30 1.73 -12.41
C ASN A 7 7.30 2.56 -11.58
N ARG A 8 6.80 3.46 -10.72
CA ARG A 8 7.65 4.17 -9.76
C ARG A 8 8.26 3.21 -8.74
N LEU A 9 7.46 2.31 -8.15
CA LEU A 9 7.95 1.30 -7.21
C LEU A 9 9.13 0.50 -7.77
N ARG A 10 8.99 -0.05 -8.98
CA ARG A 10 10.06 -0.84 -9.61
C ARG A 10 11.25 0.02 -10.06
N GLY A 11 11.00 1.28 -10.45
CA GLY A 11 12.05 2.23 -10.87
C GLY A 11 12.91 2.73 -9.72
N PHE A 12 12.41 2.68 -8.48
CA PHE A 12 13.13 3.07 -7.27
C PHE A 12 13.70 1.87 -6.49
N GLN A 13 13.60 0.65 -6.99
CA GLN A 13 14.22 -0.54 -6.41
C GLN A 13 15.62 -0.77 -7.01
N PRO A 14 16.67 -1.08 -6.21
CA PRO A 14 16.63 -1.37 -4.76
C PRO A 14 16.76 -0.12 -3.85
N TRP A 15 17.08 1.06 -4.36
CA TRP A 15 17.17 2.31 -3.60
C TRP A 15 16.73 3.51 -4.46
N PRO A 16 15.93 4.47 -3.94
CA PRO A 16 15.53 4.70 -2.54
C PRO A 16 14.28 3.93 -2.04
N GLY A 17 13.71 3.04 -2.85
CA GLY A 17 12.44 2.36 -2.58
C GLY A 17 11.22 3.26 -2.77
N ALA A 18 10.01 2.69 -2.69
CA ALA A 18 8.78 3.49 -2.60
C ALA A 18 8.33 3.56 -1.14
N TYR A 19 7.97 4.76 -0.70
CA TYR A 19 7.44 4.99 0.64
C TYR A 19 6.28 5.98 0.59
N SER A 20 5.47 5.94 1.64
CA SER A 20 4.41 6.88 1.96
C SER A 20 4.40 7.10 3.49
N SER A 21 3.33 7.65 4.03
CA SER A 21 3.10 7.77 5.47
C SER A 21 1.84 7.02 5.89
N PHE A 22 1.89 6.39 7.06
CA PHE A 22 0.75 5.79 7.73
C PHE A 22 0.73 6.28 9.18
N ARG A 23 -0.34 6.97 9.59
CA ARG A 23 -0.48 7.53 10.96
C ARG A 23 0.75 8.32 11.41
N GLY A 24 1.27 9.18 10.53
CA GLY A 24 2.43 10.03 10.79
C GLY A 24 3.78 9.31 10.81
N LYS A 25 3.83 8.00 10.52
CA LYS A 25 5.07 7.22 10.44
C LYS A 25 5.40 6.86 9.01
N ARG A 26 6.70 6.78 8.69
CA ARG A 26 7.16 6.31 7.38
C ARG A 26 6.66 4.88 7.15
N PHE A 27 6.07 4.67 5.97
CA PHE A 27 5.53 3.40 5.52
C PHE A 27 6.20 3.02 4.19
N GLU A 28 7.03 2.01 4.22
CA GLU A 28 7.77 1.53 3.04
C GLU A 28 7.02 0.39 2.36
N ILE A 29 6.96 0.45 1.04
CA ILE A 29 6.37 -0.57 0.18
C ILE A 29 7.52 -1.31 -0.50
N HIS A 30 7.76 -2.55 -0.08
CA HIS A 30 8.85 -3.38 -0.60
C HIS A 30 8.39 -4.19 -1.82
N TRP A 31 7.15 -4.70 -1.78
CA TRP A 31 6.56 -5.44 -2.89
C TRP A 31 5.08 -5.10 -3.02
N ALA A 32 4.64 -4.80 -4.24
CA ALA A 32 3.23 -4.63 -4.57
C ALA A 32 2.91 -5.21 -5.95
N GLN A 33 1.62 -5.37 -6.25
CA GLN A 33 1.12 -5.79 -7.56
C GLN A 33 -0.04 -4.89 -7.99
N PRO A 34 -0.04 -4.37 -9.23
CA PRO A 34 -1.18 -3.63 -9.76
C PRO A 34 -2.38 -4.56 -9.91
N LEU A 35 -3.56 -4.04 -9.57
CA LEU A 35 -4.83 -4.67 -9.81
C LEU A 35 -5.66 -3.77 -10.71
N ASP A 36 -6.16 -4.37 -11.80
CA ASP A 36 -7.07 -3.71 -12.72
C ASP A 36 -8.46 -3.72 -12.11
N SER A 37 -8.97 -2.52 -11.81
CA SER A 37 -10.32 -2.26 -11.32
C SER A 37 -10.68 -2.87 -9.96
N LEU A 38 -10.69 -2.02 -8.94
CA LEU A 38 -11.49 -2.22 -7.75
C LEU A 38 -12.50 -1.08 -7.69
N ALA A 39 -13.77 -1.42 -7.77
CA ALA A 39 -14.83 -0.44 -7.61
C ALA A 39 -14.73 0.20 -6.22
N ASN A 40 -14.45 1.51 -6.21
CA ASN A 40 -14.62 2.42 -5.07
C ASN A 40 -13.54 2.32 -3.98
N LEU A 41 -12.28 2.55 -4.34
CA LEU A 41 -11.25 2.94 -3.36
C LEU A 41 -10.70 4.31 -3.73
N ASP A 42 -10.76 5.26 -2.81
CA ASP A 42 -10.18 6.58 -3.03
C ASP A 42 -8.64 6.47 -3.08
N PRO A 43 -7.93 7.33 -3.85
CA PRO A 43 -6.48 7.34 -3.86
C PRO A 43 -5.89 7.44 -2.44
N GLY A 44 -5.03 6.50 -2.08
CA GLY A 44 -4.42 6.40 -0.76
C GLY A 44 -5.27 5.65 0.28
N GLU A 45 -6.56 5.40 0.05
CA GLU A 45 -7.39 4.62 0.96
C GLU A 45 -6.88 3.17 1.07
N LEU A 46 -6.85 2.62 2.28
CA LEU A 46 -6.48 1.24 2.56
C LEU A 46 -7.72 0.38 2.82
N LEU A 47 -7.78 -0.79 2.19
CA LEU A 47 -8.83 -1.77 2.40
C LEU A 47 -8.26 -3.18 2.47
N VAL A 48 -8.76 -3.98 3.42
CA VAL A 48 -8.57 -5.43 3.39
C VAL A 48 -9.76 -6.07 2.65
N ARG A 49 -9.47 -6.76 1.56
CA ARG A 49 -10.47 -7.51 0.78
C ARG A 49 -9.90 -8.85 0.36
N GLU A 50 -10.66 -9.92 0.57
CA GLU A 50 -10.27 -11.29 0.16
C GLU A 50 -8.87 -11.69 0.68
N GLY A 51 -8.53 -11.29 1.90
CA GLY A 51 -7.24 -11.59 2.53
C GLY A 51 -6.06 -10.77 1.99
N LYS A 52 -6.30 -9.75 1.19
CA LYS A 52 -5.28 -8.87 0.61
C LYS A 52 -5.40 -7.47 1.18
N LEU A 53 -4.27 -6.84 1.49
CA LEU A 53 -4.22 -5.41 1.77
C LEU A 53 -4.09 -4.66 0.44
N LEU A 54 -5.01 -3.72 0.23
CA LEU A 54 -5.12 -2.95 -1.00
C LEU A 54 -4.97 -1.47 -0.68
N VAL A 55 -4.34 -0.71 -1.58
CA VAL A 55 -4.35 0.75 -1.55
C VAL A 55 -4.93 1.31 -2.85
N GLY A 56 -5.84 2.27 -2.73
CA GLY A 56 -6.45 2.96 -3.85
C GLY A 56 -5.45 3.82 -4.60
N CYS A 57 -5.58 3.86 -5.92
CA CYS A 57 -4.75 4.65 -6.82
C CYS A 57 -5.66 5.43 -7.78
N GLY A 58 -5.12 6.48 -8.41
CA GLY A 58 -5.87 7.25 -9.43
C GLY A 58 -6.38 6.38 -10.58
N ALA A 59 -7.37 6.89 -11.32
CA ALA A 59 -8.05 6.17 -12.41
C ALA A 59 -8.78 4.88 -11.98
N ASN A 60 -9.31 4.85 -10.74
CA ASN A 60 -10.10 3.72 -10.20
C ASN A 60 -9.35 2.38 -10.25
N THR A 61 -8.06 2.44 -9.93
CA THR A 61 -7.16 1.27 -9.88
C THR A 61 -6.65 1.09 -8.46
N ALA A 62 -6.05 -0.07 -8.15
CA ALA A 62 -5.48 -0.30 -6.83
C ALA A 62 -4.15 -1.05 -6.91
N LEU A 63 -3.36 -0.97 -5.84
CA LEU A 63 -2.20 -1.82 -5.62
C LEU A 63 -2.48 -2.80 -4.49
N GLN A 64 -2.22 -4.08 -4.72
CA GLN A 64 -2.08 -5.04 -3.65
C GLN A 64 -0.72 -4.83 -2.98
N LEU A 65 -0.73 -4.53 -1.68
CA LEU A 65 0.47 -4.42 -0.86
C LEU A 65 0.86 -5.82 -0.36
N ILE A 66 1.93 -6.39 -0.93
CA ILE A 66 2.38 -7.75 -0.64
C ILE A 66 3.33 -7.74 0.55
N GLU A 67 4.37 -6.90 0.50
CA GLU A 67 5.37 -6.75 1.56
C GLU A 67 5.57 -5.28 1.91
N VAL A 68 5.44 -4.96 3.20
CA VAL A 68 5.46 -3.59 3.72
C VAL A 68 6.26 -3.49 5.01
N GLN A 69 6.66 -2.28 5.37
CA GLN A 69 7.39 -2.01 6.60
C GLN A 69 6.99 -0.65 7.16
N LEU A 70 6.62 -0.62 8.44
CA LEU A 70 6.47 0.62 9.19
C LEU A 70 7.81 1.00 9.82
N GLU A 71 8.07 2.29 9.95
CA GLU A 71 9.28 2.82 10.59
C GLU A 71 9.61 2.12 11.92
N GLY A 72 10.86 1.69 12.05
CA GLY A 72 11.36 1.00 13.24
C GLY A 72 10.82 -0.43 13.43
N ARG A 73 10.14 -1.01 12.43
CA ARG A 73 9.59 -2.37 12.47
C ARG A 73 10.24 -3.27 11.43
N ARG A 74 10.04 -4.58 11.62
CA ARG A 74 10.40 -5.60 10.63
C ARG A 74 9.46 -5.55 9.43
N ARG A 75 9.96 -5.97 8.27
CA ARG A 75 9.12 -6.23 7.09
C ARG A 75 8.10 -7.31 7.40
N THR A 76 6.90 -7.15 6.85
CA THR A 76 5.79 -8.07 7.08
C THR A 76 4.87 -8.11 5.87
N SER A 77 3.98 -9.11 5.82
CA SER A 77 2.97 -9.18 4.76
C SER A 77 1.96 -8.04 4.93
N GLY A 78 1.35 -7.58 3.83
CA GLY A 78 0.28 -6.58 3.93
C GLY A 78 -0.87 -7.01 4.83
N LEU A 79 -1.23 -8.30 4.83
CA LEU A 79 -2.29 -8.83 5.68
C LEU A 79 -1.92 -8.83 7.18
N ASP A 80 -0.69 -9.24 7.51
CA ASP A 80 -0.20 -9.22 8.90
C ASP A 80 -0.07 -7.80 9.42
N PHE A 81 0.38 -6.86 8.58
CA PHE A 81 0.34 -5.45 8.88
C PHE A 81 -1.10 -4.99 9.22
N ALA A 82 -2.07 -5.28 8.35
CA ALA A 82 -3.44 -4.86 8.55
C ALA A 82 -4.06 -5.44 9.84
N ARG A 83 -3.75 -6.69 10.17
CA ARG A 83 -4.17 -7.35 11.42
C ARG A 83 -3.49 -6.75 12.64
N GLY A 84 -2.16 -6.61 12.61
CA GLY A 84 -1.36 -6.13 13.72
C GLY A 84 -1.67 -4.68 14.12
N TYR A 85 -2.04 -3.85 13.15
CA TYR A 85 -2.40 -2.45 13.38
C TYR A 85 -3.90 -2.18 13.46
N ARG A 86 -4.73 -3.23 13.40
CA ARG A 86 -6.20 -3.17 13.45
C ARG A 86 -6.74 -2.13 12.46
N LEU A 87 -6.45 -2.37 11.18
CA LEU A 87 -6.82 -1.45 10.11
C LEU A 87 -8.35 -1.31 10.05
N ASN A 88 -8.84 -0.09 10.26
CA ASN A 88 -10.27 0.25 10.19
C ASN A 88 -10.62 0.78 8.79
N ARG A 89 -11.92 0.86 8.48
CA ARG A 89 -12.37 1.60 7.27
C ARG A 89 -11.96 3.06 7.37
N GLY A 90 -11.57 3.66 6.24
CA GLY A 90 -11.14 5.06 6.17
C GLY A 90 -9.72 5.33 6.65
N GLU A 91 -8.86 4.31 6.76
CA GLU A 91 -7.43 4.52 6.93
C GLU A 91 -6.79 4.86 5.58
N HIS A 92 -5.86 5.83 5.57
CA HIS A 92 -5.20 6.28 4.34
C HIS A 92 -3.67 6.24 4.47
N LEU A 93 -3.01 5.99 3.35
CA LEU A 93 -1.61 6.34 3.12
C LEU A 93 -1.51 7.78 2.61
N GLY A 94 -0.47 8.49 3.04
CA GLY A 94 -0.25 9.89 2.70
C GLY A 94 -0.36 10.79 3.92
N SER A 95 -0.12 12.07 3.70
CA SER A 95 -0.19 13.15 4.69
C SER A 95 -1.38 14.04 4.41
#